data_AF-A0A564UPS5-F1
#
_entry.id   AF-A0A564UPS5-F1
#
_cell.length_a   1.000
_cell.length_b   1.000
_cell.length_c   1.000
_cell.angle_alpha   90.00
_cell.angle_beta   90.00
_cell.angle_gamma   90.00
#
_symmetry.space_group_name_H-M   'P 1'
#
loop_
_entity.id
_entity.type
_entity.pdbx_description
1 polymer ?
#
loop_
_entity_poly.entity_id
_entity_poly.type
_entity_poly.pdbx_seq_one_letter_code
_entity_poly.pdbx_strand_id
1 'polypeptide(L)'
;MRCRYCGQRIPEGELYCRHCGKEVRIVPDYNPLDDMLTAQIKGAIDGDEDIYNDSYTTRSTRNRNNRNAGRTARAARNASGRNRNTSHSGGRQMSEEERRRRNREHARQKARRKKKKKRALLLALFLLLIIAVVGVFAYLTSYIGAVNKGNRALGRNDYTTAEDSFRNALAKDDTRPEAYTGLSKVYQAQDNADKAERLFTSALKKQRENIELYRACIKFYIRSDQKEKIPELLDEADSSISDALPEYIVKTPKFSLDDGEDYDDVQQLNLTAASGCKIYYTKNKKKPTTGSHKYTGPIQIEEGDTTIYAIAVNKAGIPSLPVRKSYTVELPIEDAPAVSPSTGQYSSAQEIEIKVPDGYTAYYTTDKSEPTTSSTKYTGPVEMPKGETIFKAVLVNAKGRVSGITTRNYVLN
;
A
#
# COMPACT_ATOMS: atom_id res chain seq x y z
N MET A 1 -31.01 2.59 15.05
CA MET A 1 -30.88 1.35 14.22
C MET A 1 -29.41 1.04 13.93
N ARG A 2 -29.04 -0.05 13.24
CA ARG A 2 -27.65 -0.32 12.81
C ARG A 2 -27.57 -0.29 11.28
N CYS A 3 -26.49 0.27 10.73
CA CYS A 3 -26.28 0.35 9.30
C CYS A 3 -26.11 -1.05 8.69
N ARG A 4 -26.90 -1.39 7.66
CA ARG A 4 -26.82 -2.71 6.99
C ARG A 4 -25.51 -2.91 6.23
N TYR A 5 -24.82 -1.83 5.86
CA TYR A 5 -23.58 -1.88 5.08
C TYR A 5 -22.32 -1.96 5.95
N CYS A 6 -22.28 -1.26 7.09
CA CYS A 6 -21.08 -1.19 7.93
C CYS A 6 -21.29 -1.62 9.39
N GLY A 7 -22.52 -1.98 9.80
CA GLY A 7 -22.85 -2.47 11.15
C GLY A 7 -22.88 -1.42 12.26
N GLN A 8 -22.45 -0.19 11.98
CA GLN A 8 -22.37 0.90 12.96
C GLN A 8 -23.76 1.39 13.40
N ARG A 9 -23.90 1.74 14.68
CA ARG A 9 -25.17 2.26 15.23
C ARG A 9 -25.48 3.63 14.64
N ILE A 10 -26.68 3.76 14.07
CA ILE A 10 -27.24 4.99 13.53
C ILE A 10 -28.21 5.58 14.58
N PRO A 11 -27.98 6.83 15.03
CA PRO A 11 -28.90 7.57 15.90
C PRO A 11 -30.30 7.71 15.28
N GLU A 12 -31.32 7.89 16.11
CA GLU A 12 -32.70 8.10 15.62
C GLU A 12 -32.83 9.48 14.94
N GLY A 13 -33.61 9.53 13.85
CA GLY A 13 -33.83 10.74 13.04
C GLY A 13 -32.84 10.96 11.89
N GLU A 14 -31.79 10.13 11.75
CA GLU A 14 -30.82 10.29 10.65
C GLU A 14 -31.13 9.43 9.43
N LEU A 15 -31.16 10.08 8.26
CA LEU A 15 -31.42 9.44 6.96
C LEU A 15 -30.15 8.92 6.27
N TYR A 16 -28.96 9.16 6.83
CA TYR A 16 -27.68 8.70 6.27
C TYR A 16 -26.75 8.18 7.36
N CYS A 17 -25.99 7.13 7.07
CA CYS A 17 -24.99 6.62 7.98
C CYS A 17 -23.73 7.50 7.95
N ARG A 18 -23.46 8.24 9.03
CA ARG A 18 -22.27 9.12 9.15
C ARG A 18 -20.92 8.42 8.93
N HIS A 19 -20.85 7.10 9.11
CA HIS A 19 -19.60 6.36 8.96
C HIS A 19 -19.32 5.93 7.51
N CYS A 20 -20.35 5.61 6.72
CA CYS A 20 -20.15 5.12 5.34
C CYS A 20 -20.85 5.98 4.27
N GLY A 21 -21.50 7.07 4.68
CA GLY A 21 -22.20 8.01 3.80
C GLY A 21 -23.46 7.48 3.12
N LYS A 22 -23.80 6.19 3.32
CA LYS A 22 -24.94 5.56 2.64
C LYS A 22 -26.26 5.89 3.30
N GLU A 23 -27.29 6.09 2.48
CA GLU A 23 -28.65 6.34 2.93
C GLU A 23 -29.21 5.18 3.77
N VAL A 24 -30.05 5.54 4.72
CA VAL A 24 -30.76 4.63 5.61
C VAL A 24 -32.06 4.22 4.93
N ARG A 25 -32.05 3.06 4.28
CA ARG A 25 -33.26 2.49 3.66
C ARG A 25 -34.15 1.86 4.70
N ILE A 26 -35.32 2.46 4.93
CA ILE A 26 -36.33 2.04 5.91
C ILE A 26 -37.23 0.93 5.35
N VAL A 27 -37.41 0.89 4.02
CA VAL A 27 -38.21 -0.14 3.34
C VAL A 27 -37.26 -1.16 2.69
N PRO A 28 -37.36 -2.46 3.01
CA PRO A 28 -36.59 -3.49 2.31
C PRO A 28 -36.95 -3.51 0.82
N ASP A 29 -35.94 -3.64 -0.05
CA ASP A 29 -36.16 -3.85 -1.48
C ASP A 29 -36.96 -5.14 -1.68
N TYR A 30 -38.17 -5.03 -2.22
CA TYR A 30 -39.00 -6.17 -2.55
C TYR A 30 -38.38 -6.90 -3.75
N ASN A 31 -37.75 -8.04 -3.47
CA ASN A 31 -37.14 -8.91 -4.47
C ASN A 31 -38.05 -10.14 -4.69
N PRO A 32 -38.81 -10.23 -5.79
CA PRO A 32 -39.76 -11.32 -6.04
C PRO A 32 -39.10 -12.71 -6.17
N LEU A 33 -37.77 -12.77 -6.33
CA LEU A 33 -37.02 -14.04 -6.35
C LEU A 33 -36.84 -14.64 -4.95
N ASP A 34 -36.78 -13.82 -3.90
CA ASP A 34 -36.59 -14.31 -2.53
C ASP A 34 -37.86 -14.99 -1.99
N ASP A 35 -39.05 -14.54 -2.41
CA ASP A 35 -40.32 -15.19 -2.08
C ASP A 35 -40.48 -16.55 -2.79
N MET A 36 -40.00 -16.69 -4.04
CA MET A 36 -40.00 -18.00 -4.73
C MET A 36 -39.05 -18.99 -4.05
N LEU A 37 -37.88 -18.53 -3.58
CA LEU A 37 -36.92 -19.39 -2.88
C LEU A 37 -37.45 -19.84 -1.51
N THR A 38 -38.11 -18.94 -0.78
CA THR A 38 -38.70 -19.23 0.53
C THR A 38 -39.88 -20.21 0.41
N ALA A 39 -40.66 -20.13 -0.67
CA ALA A 39 -41.72 -21.11 -0.96
C ALA A 39 -41.18 -22.51 -1.31
N GLN A 40 -40.00 -22.59 -1.94
CA GLN A 40 -39.36 -23.86 -2.32
C GLN A 40 -38.70 -24.57 -1.13
N ILE A 41 -38.12 -23.81 -0.20
CA ILE A 41 -37.48 -24.34 1.01
C ILE A 41 -38.53 -24.89 1.99
N LYS A 42 -39.69 -24.25 2.10
CA LYS A 42 -40.80 -24.74 2.94
C LYS A 42 -41.38 -26.07 2.44
N GLY A 43 -41.32 -26.34 1.14
CA GLY A 43 -41.74 -27.61 0.56
C GLY A 43 -40.75 -28.77 0.74
N ALA A 44 -39.53 -28.49 1.21
CA ALA A 44 -38.47 -29.50 1.37
C ALA A 44 -38.29 -29.97 2.83
N ILE A 45 -38.99 -29.36 3.80
CA ILE A 45 -38.83 -29.66 5.24
C ILE A 45 -39.95 -30.56 5.78
N ASP A 46 -41.13 -30.58 5.14
CA ASP A 46 -42.32 -31.31 5.65
C ASP A 46 -42.56 -32.68 4.97
N GLY A 47 -41.52 -33.43 4.64
CA GLY A 47 -41.68 -34.65 3.84
C GLY A 47 -40.78 -35.82 4.20
N ASP A 48 -40.92 -36.37 5.41
CA ASP A 48 -40.58 -37.77 5.71
C ASP A 48 -41.54 -38.33 6.79
N GLU A 49 -41.89 -39.62 6.64
CA GLU A 49 -42.73 -40.51 7.50
C GLU A 49 -44.27 -40.28 7.41
N ASP A 50 -45.16 -41.22 7.05
CA ASP A 50 -45.17 -42.69 7.05
C ASP A 50 -46.21 -43.30 6.07
N ILE A 51 -45.78 -44.37 5.39
CA ILE A 51 -46.35 -45.74 5.28
C ILE A 51 -47.89 -46.00 5.46
N TYR A 52 -48.41 -46.78 4.48
CA TYR A 52 -49.64 -47.63 4.43
C TYR A 52 -50.98 -47.11 3.83
N ASN A 53 -51.18 -47.56 2.59
CA ASN A 53 -52.31 -48.37 2.09
C ASN A 53 -53.64 -47.74 1.62
N ASP A 54 -53.94 -48.14 0.38
CA ASP A 54 -55.22 -48.47 -0.26
C ASP A 54 -56.26 -47.43 -0.71
N SER A 55 -56.73 -47.74 -1.92
CA SER A 55 -58.10 -47.61 -2.43
C SER A 55 -58.61 -46.27 -2.97
N TYR A 56 -58.82 -46.31 -4.29
CA TYR A 56 -59.98 -45.86 -5.05
C TYR A 56 -60.48 -44.40 -5.01
N THR A 57 -60.90 -44.01 -6.22
CA THR A 57 -61.93 -43.02 -6.57
C THR A 57 -61.56 -41.53 -6.53
N THR A 58 -61.20 -41.06 -7.71
CA THR A 58 -61.51 -39.70 -8.19
C THR A 58 -63.01 -39.39 -8.07
N ARG A 59 -63.38 -38.44 -7.22
CA ARG A 59 -64.53 -37.55 -7.51
C ARG A 59 -64.42 -36.20 -6.81
N SER A 60 -64.35 -35.19 -7.66
CA SER A 60 -64.68 -33.79 -7.42
C SER A 60 -65.99 -33.61 -6.63
N THR A 61 -66.01 -32.68 -5.67
CA THR A 61 -66.85 -31.45 -5.67
C THR A 61 -66.58 -30.65 -4.39
N ARG A 62 -65.98 -29.46 -4.51
CA ARG A 62 -66.62 -28.12 -4.49
C ARG A 62 -67.33 -27.75 -3.18
N ASN A 63 -66.78 -26.74 -2.47
CA ASN A 63 -67.54 -25.56 -2.03
C ASN A 63 -66.56 -24.43 -1.66
N ARG A 64 -66.53 -23.33 -2.44
CA ARG A 64 -67.22 -22.04 -2.21
C ARG A 64 -66.65 -21.22 -1.06
N ASN A 65 -65.96 -20.13 -1.39
CA ASN A 65 -66.49 -18.76 -1.24
C ASN A 65 -65.38 -17.71 -1.48
N ASN A 66 -65.52 -16.88 -2.51
CA ASN A 66 -65.19 -15.44 -2.43
C ASN A 66 -65.79 -14.73 -3.66
N ARG A 67 -66.97 -14.11 -3.54
CA ARG A 67 -67.15 -12.65 -3.43
C ARG A 67 -66.21 -11.85 -4.33
N ASN A 68 -66.71 -11.48 -5.50
CA ASN A 68 -66.24 -10.31 -6.21
C ASN A 68 -67.45 -9.47 -6.64
N ALA A 69 -67.38 -8.17 -6.37
CA ALA A 69 -68.46 -7.21 -6.55
C ALA A 69 -68.12 -6.23 -7.68
N GLY A 70 -69.14 -5.91 -8.49
CA GLY A 70 -69.16 -4.81 -9.46
C GLY A 70 -68.55 -5.19 -10.83
N ARG A 71 -69.17 -4.94 -11.98
CA ARG A 71 -70.34 -4.13 -12.37
C ARG A 71 -70.85 -4.66 -13.73
N THR A 72 -72.19 -4.59 -13.93
CA THR A 72 -72.93 -4.34 -15.20
C THR A 72 -72.65 -5.25 -16.42
N ALA A 73 -73.59 -5.81 -17.18
CA ALA A 73 -75.03 -5.71 -17.30
C ALA A 73 -75.58 -6.93 -18.07
N ARG A 74 -76.91 -7.14 -17.95
CA ARG A 74 -77.86 -7.97 -18.74
C ARG A 74 -77.37 -8.34 -20.17
N ALA A 75 -77.64 -9.53 -20.74
CA ALA A 75 -78.95 -10.18 -20.80
C ALA A 75 -78.88 -11.64 -21.32
N ALA A 76 -79.81 -12.44 -20.81
CA ALA A 76 -80.66 -13.42 -21.51
C ALA A 76 -80.05 -14.64 -22.23
N ARG A 77 -80.28 -15.85 -21.67
CA ARG A 77 -81.37 -16.80 -22.02
C ARG A 77 -81.03 -17.70 -23.21
N ASN A 78 -80.72 -18.98 -22.95
CA ASN A 78 -81.68 -20.08 -23.16
C ASN A 78 -80.98 -21.44 -23.03
N ALA A 79 -81.54 -22.26 -22.15
CA ALA A 79 -81.33 -23.69 -22.10
C ALA A 79 -82.46 -24.38 -22.88
N SER A 80 -82.10 -25.26 -23.80
CA SER A 80 -82.88 -26.43 -24.22
C SER A 80 -81.83 -27.39 -24.82
N GLY A 81 -81.60 -28.58 -24.27
CA GLY A 81 -82.58 -29.63 -24.05
C GLY A 81 -82.56 -30.52 -25.27
N ARG A 82 -81.81 -31.64 -25.23
CA ARG A 82 -82.20 -32.91 -25.86
C ARG A 82 -81.22 -34.04 -25.56
N ASN A 83 -81.73 -34.90 -24.70
CA ASN A 83 -81.44 -36.32 -24.60
C ASN A 83 -81.60 -37.02 -25.97
N ARG A 84 -80.67 -37.90 -26.36
CA ARG A 84 -80.92 -39.00 -27.33
C ARG A 84 -79.80 -40.06 -27.27
N ASN A 85 -80.18 -41.19 -26.67
CA ASN A 85 -79.95 -42.59 -27.07
C ASN A 85 -78.59 -42.99 -27.67
N THR A 86 -77.90 -43.81 -26.88
CA THR A 86 -77.35 -45.12 -27.23
C THR A 86 -77.60 -45.62 -28.66
N SER A 87 -76.50 -45.84 -29.38
CA SER A 87 -76.40 -46.87 -30.42
C SER A 87 -75.18 -47.76 -30.13
N HIS A 88 -75.50 -48.98 -29.73
CA HIS A 88 -74.61 -50.12 -29.69
C HIS A 88 -74.30 -50.52 -31.15
N SER A 89 -73.02 -50.50 -31.54
CA SER A 89 -72.58 -51.08 -32.81
C SER A 89 -71.10 -51.47 -32.74
N GLY A 90 -70.85 -52.78 -32.77
CA GLY A 90 -69.66 -53.32 -33.43
C GLY A 90 -68.40 -53.55 -32.59
N GLY A 91 -68.52 -54.24 -31.45
CA GLY A 91 -67.36 -54.90 -30.84
C GLY A 91 -66.90 -56.07 -31.71
N ARG A 92 -66.03 -55.81 -32.70
CA ARG A 92 -65.25 -56.86 -33.39
C ARG A 92 -64.48 -57.64 -32.31
N GLN A 93 -64.85 -58.89 -32.04
CA GLN A 93 -64.02 -59.82 -31.29
C GLN A 93 -62.72 -60.01 -32.08
N MET A 94 -61.69 -59.29 -31.65
CA MET A 94 -60.35 -59.32 -32.21
C MET A 94 -59.78 -60.72 -31.97
N SER A 95 -59.33 -61.41 -33.03
CA SER A 95 -58.82 -62.78 -32.88
C SER A 95 -57.62 -62.82 -31.92
N GLU A 96 -57.38 -63.95 -31.23
CA GLU A 96 -56.17 -64.09 -30.41
C GLU A 96 -54.89 -63.78 -31.19
N GLU A 97 -54.89 -64.07 -32.49
CA GLU A 97 -53.79 -63.75 -33.40
C GLU A 97 -53.62 -62.24 -33.62
N GLU A 98 -54.69 -61.47 -33.76
CA GLU A 98 -54.63 -60.01 -33.86
C GLU A 98 -54.14 -59.35 -32.57
N ARG A 99 -54.54 -59.84 -31.39
CA ARG A 99 -53.99 -59.39 -30.10
C ARG A 99 -52.51 -59.72 -29.98
N ARG A 100 -52.09 -60.92 -30.40
CA ARG A 100 -50.67 -61.32 -30.43
C ARG A 100 -49.87 -60.47 -31.42
N ARG A 101 -50.42 -60.12 -32.59
CA ARG A 101 -49.81 -59.21 -33.58
C ARG A 101 -49.64 -57.79 -33.01
N ARG A 102 -50.69 -57.19 -32.45
CA ARG A 102 -50.61 -55.85 -31.81
C ARG A 102 -49.64 -55.84 -30.63
N ASN A 103 -49.63 -56.87 -29.78
CA ASN A 103 -48.67 -56.98 -28.67
C ASN A 103 -47.22 -57.09 -29.17
N ARG A 104 -46.98 -57.85 -30.24
CA ARG A 104 -45.66 -57.92 -30.90
C ARG A 104 -45.26 -56.57 -31.51
N GLU A 105 -46.19 -55.83 -32.10
CA GLU A 105 -45.96 -54.49 -32.63
C GLU A 105 -45.66 -53.46 -31.53
N HIS A 106 -46.45 -53.44 -30.45
CA HIS A 106 -46.19 -52.60 -29.29
C HIS A 106 -44.86 -52.94 -28.61
N ALA A 107 -44.50 -54.22 -28.49
CA ALA A 107 -43.20 -54.66 -28.00
C ALA A 107 -42.04 -54.18 -28.90
N ARG A 108 -42.20 -54.30 -30.24
CA ARG A 108 -41.25 -53.78 -31.23
C ARG A 108 -41.13 -52.25 -31.16
N GLN A 109 -42.22 -51.52 -30.99
CA GLN A 109 -42.22 -50.06 -30.82
C GLN A 109 -41.54 -49.63 -29.50
N LYS A 110 -41.83 -50.31 -28.38
CA LYS A 110 -41.15 -50.10 -27.09
C LYS A 110 -39.65 -50.38 -27.20
N ALA A 111 -39.25 -51.46 -27.89
CA ALA A 111 -37.85 -51.78 -28.14
C ALA A 111 -37.17 -50.74 -29.03
N ARG A 112 -37.83 -50.26 -30.10
CA ARG A 112 -37.34 -49.16 -30.95
C ARG A 112 -37.19 -47.85 -30.17
N ARG A 113 -38.16 -47.49 -29.32
CA ARG A 113 -38.08 -46.32 -28.42
C ARG A 113 -36.94 -46.46 -27.41
N LYS A 114 -36.74 -47.64 -26.80
CA LYS A 114 -35.59 -47.93 -25.92
C LYS A 114 -34.26 -47.79 -26.68
N LYS A 115 -34.15 -48.32 -27.90
CA LYS A 115 -32.96 -48.14 -28.76
C LYS A 115 -32.72 -46.67 -29.13
N LYS A 116 -33.76 -45.90 -29.49
CA LYS A 116 -33.65 -44.46 -29.77
C LYS A 116 -33.24 -43.67 -28.52
N LYS A 117 -33.84 -43.94 -27.35
CA LYS A 117 -33.45 -43.32 -26.07
C LYS A 117 -32.00 -43.66 -25.69
N LYS A 118 -31.56 -44.93 -25.86
CA LYS A 118 -30.17 -45.33 -25.64
C LYS A 118 -29.20 -44.63 -26.59
N ARG A 119 -29.54 -44.52 -27.89
CA ARG A 119 -28.72 -43.76 -28.86
C ARG A 119 -28.67 -42.26 -28.54
N ALA A 120 -29.80 -41.65 -28.17
CA ALA A 120 -29.86 -40.26 -27.75
C ALA A 120 -29.05 -40.01 -26.48
N LEU A 121 -29.10 -40.92 -25.50
CA LEU A 121 -28.29 -40.88 -24.29
C LEU A 121 -26.79 -40.96 -24.62
N LEU A 122 -26.38 -41.89 -25.49
CA LEU A 122 -24.99 -42.01 -25.92
C LEU A 122 -24.50 -40.76 -26.67
N LEU A 123 -25.33 -40.18 -27.54
CA LEU A 123 -25.01 -38.92 -28.23
C LEU A 123 -24.91 -37.76 -27.24
N ALA A 124 -25.79 -37.68 -26.24
CA ALA A 124 -25.72 -36.67 -25.19
C ALA A 124 -24.46 -36.82 -24.33
N LEU A 125 -24.09 -38.04 -23.93
CA LEU A 125 -22.85 -38.31 -23.21
C LEU A 125 -21.61 -37.97 -24.05
N PHE A 126 -21.63 -38.28 -25.35
CA PHE A 126 -20.56 -37.92 -26.26
C PHE A 126 -20.41 -36.40 -26.42
N LEU A 127 -21.53 -35.68 -26.55
CA LEU A 127 -21.53 -34.21 -26.58
C LEU A 127 -21.01 -33.61 -25.26
N LEU A 128 -21.39 -34.16 -24.11
CA LEU A 128 -20.85 -33.73 -22.81
C LEU A 128 -19.34 -33.95 -22.71
N LEU A 129 -18.84 -35.06 -23.24
CA LEU A 129 -17.41 -35.34 -23.29
C LEU A 129 -16.68 -34.33 -24.19
N ILE A 130 -17.24 -33.99 -25.35
CA ILE A 130 -16.69 -32.94 -26.22
C ILE A 130 -16.64 -31.60 -25.49
N ILE A 131 -17.73 -31.20 -24.83
CA ILE A 131 -17.78 -29.95 -24.06
C ILE A 131 -16.72 -29.95 -22.96
N ALA A 132 -16.54 -31.07 -22.25
CA ALA A 132 -15.50 -31.21 -21.23
C ALA A 132 -14.10 -31.07 -21.83
N VAL A 133 -13.82 -31.70 -22.97
CA VAL A 133 -12.52 -31.61 -23.67
C VAL A 133 -12.26 -30.18 -24.15
N VAL A 134 -13.26 -29.52 -24.74
CA VAL A 134 -13.17 -28.12 -25.17
C VAL A 134 -12.95 -27.20 -23.98
N GLY A 135 -13.66 -27.42 -22.87
CA GLY A 135 -13.48 -26.66 -21.64
C GLY A 135 -12.09 -26.81 -21.04
N VAL A 136 -11.56 -28.04 -20.99
CA VAL A 136 -10.19 -28.30 -20.56
C VAL A 136 -9.18 -27.63 -21.49
N PHE A 137 -9.36 -27.76 -22.81
CA PHE A 137 -8.49 -27.11 -23.77
C PHE A 137 -8.49 -25.59 -23.61
N ALA A 138 -9.66 -24.96 -23.51
CA ALA A 138 -9.81 -23.53 -23.27
C ALA A 138 -9.16 -23.09 -21.95
N TYR A 139 -9.28 -23.88 -20.89
CA TYR A 139 -8.59 -23.61 -19.63
C TYR A 139 -7.06 -23.69 -19.80
N LEU A 140 -6.54 -24.75 -20.43
CA LEU A 140 -5.11 -24.95 -20.63
C LEU A 140 -4.47 -23.86 -21.51
N THR A 141 -5.24 -23.27 -22.42
CA THR A 141 -4.81 -22.13 -23.25
C THR A 141 -5.16 -20.76 -22.65
N SER A 142 -5.78 -20.70 -21.47
CA SER A 142 -6.10 -19.43 -20.81
C SER A 142 -4.93 -18.85 -20.01
N TYR A 143 -5.00 -17.56 -19.70
CA TYR A 143 -4.09 -16.90 -18.75
C TYR A 143 -4.08 -17.64 -17.40
N ILE A 144 -5.27 -17.87 -16.84
CA ILE A 144 -5.44 -18.48 -15.52
C ILE A 144 -4.85 -19.90 -15.51
N GLY A 145 -5.09 -20.68 -16.57
CA GLY A 145 -4.51 -22.01 -16.70
C GLY A 145 -2.98 -22.00 -16.76
N ALA A 146 -2.40 -21.04 -17.47
CA ALA A 146 -0.94 -20.85 -17.53
C ALA A 146 -0.36 -20.44 -16.17
N VAL A 147 -0.97 -19.48 -15.46
CA VAL A 147 -0.57 -19.09 -14.10
C VAL A 147 -0.67 -20.25 -13.12
N ASN A 148 -1.77 -21.02 -13.15
CA ASN A 148 -1.94 -22.19 -12.28
C ASN A 148 -0.96 -23.33 -12.62
N LYS A 149 -0.58 -23.49 -13.89
CA LYS A 149 0.50 -24.40 -14.27
C LYS A 149 1.84 -23.92 -13.70
N GLY A 150 2.15 -22.62 -13.83
CA GLY A 150 3.36 -22.01 -13.29
C GLY A 150 3.47 -22.15 -11.76
N ASN A 151 2.38 -21.85 -11.04
CA ASN A 151 2.33 -22.01 -9.58
C ASN A 151 2.54 -23.47 -9.13
N ARG A 152 1.96 -24.44 -9.86
CA ARG A 152 2.19 -25.87 -9.58
C ARG A 152 3.63 -26.30 -9.82
N ALA A 153 4.26 -25.79 -10.88
CA ALA A 153 5.67 -26.05 -11.17
C ALA A 153 6.59 -25.41 -10.11
N LEU A 154 6.32 -24.16 -9.74
CA LEU A 154 7.04 -23.45 -8.68
C LEU A 154 6.94 -24.20 -7.33
N GLY A 155 5.77 -24.70 -6.97
CA GLY A 155 5.59 -25.51 -5.75
C GLY A 155 6.33 -26.86 -5.78
N ARG A 156 6.78 -27.32 -6.95
CA ARG A 156 7.63 -28.51 -7.12
C ARG A 156 9.11 -28.15 -7.32
N ASN A 157 9.47 -26.87 -7.18
CA ASN A 157 10.80 -26.33 -7.48
C ASN A 157 11.25 -26.55 -8.94
N ASP A 158 10.31 -26.80 -9.86
CA ASP A 158 10.58 -26.86 -11.30
C ASP A 158 10.54 -25.43 -11.86
N TYR A 159 11.66 -24.72 -11.66
CA TYR A 159 11.77 -23.30 -12.00
C TYR A 159 11.70 -23.04 -13.50
N THR A 160 12.23 -23.94 -14.33
CA THR A 160 12.18 -23.82 -15.79
C THR A 160 10.75 -23.86 -16.30
N THR A 161 9.98 -24.89 -15.90
CA THR A 161 8.57 -24.99 -16.30
C THR A 161 7.74 -23.85 -15.71
N ALA A 162 8.07 -23.40 -14.50
CA ALA A 162 7.39 -22.26 -13.87
C ALA A 162 7.60 -20.97 -14.66
N GLU A 163 8.85 -20.66 -14.99
CA GLU A 163 9.26 -19.49 -15.79
C GLU A 163 8.55 -19.47 -17.15
N ASP A 164 8.60 -20.59 -17.89
CA ASP A 164 7.95 -20.72 -19.19
C ASP A 164 6.43 -20.55 -19.09
N SER A 165 5.82 -21.11 -18.04
CA SER A 165 4.37 -21.01 -17.83
C SER A 165 3.93 -19.58 -17.49
N PHE A 166 4.68 -18.85 -16.66
CA PHE A 166 4.37 -17.45 -16.37
C PHE A 166 4.66 -16.53 -17.55
N ARG A 167 5.73 -16.74 -18.31
CA ARG A 167 5.97 -16.01 -19.57
C ARG A 167 4.84 -16.24 -20.58
N ASN A 168 4.39 -17.48 -20.71
CA ASN A 168 3.24 -17.82 -21.55
C ASN A 168 1.94 -17.18 -21.03
N ALA A 169 1.78 -16.96 -19.72
CA ALA A 169 0.66 -16.19 -19.19
C ALA A 169 0.76 -14.71 -19.58
N LEU A 170 1.94 -14.09 -19.40
CA LEU A 170 2.20 -12.70 -19.80
C LEU A 170 2.02 -12.45 -21.30
N ALA A 171 2.37 -13.43 -22.14
CA ALA A 171 2.14 -13.33 -23.59
C ALA A 171 0.64 -13.29 -23.97
N LYS A 172 -0.26 -13.74 -23.09
CA LYS A 172 -1.72 -13.69 -23.30
C LYS A 172 -2.33 -12.42 -22.75
N ASP A 173 -1.91 -12.03 -21.54
CA ASP A 173 -2.39 -10.85 -20.85
C ASP A 173 -1.29 -10.36 -19.90
N ASP A 174 -0.63 -9.27 -20.30
CA ASP A 174 0.44 -8.64 -19.53
C ASP A 174 -0.09 -7.53 -18.62
N THR A 175 -1.41 -7.30 -18.53
CA THR A 175 -1.99 -6.27 -17.64
C THR A 175 -2.18 -6.76 -16.21
N ARG A 176 -2.07 -8.08 -16.02
CA ARG A 176 -2.43 -8.77 -14.78
C ARG A 176 -1.23 -9.11 -13.90
N PRO A 177 -1.27 -8.81 -12.60
CA PRO A 177 -0.12 -8.93 -11.70
C PRO A 177 0.27 -10.37 -11.34
N GLU A 178 -0.61 -11.37 -11.51
CA GLU A 178 -0.38 -12.72 -10.97
C GLU A 178 0.80 -13.42 -11.63
N ALA A 179 0.93 -13.30 -12.94
CA ALA A 179 2.06 -13.86 -13.70
C ALA A 179 3.38 -13.15 -13.38
N TYR A 180 3.38 -11.82 -13.19
CA TYR A 180 4.56 -11.09 -12.72
C TYR A 180 4.99 -11.53 -11.32
N THR A 181 4.03 -11.67 -10.42
CA THR A 181 4.25 -12.13 -9.05
C THR A 181 4.77 -13.57 -9.01
N GLY A 182 4.26 -14.44 -9.88
CA GLY A 182 4.75 -15.80 -10.02
C GLY A 182 6.18 -15.84 -10.54
N LEU A 183 6.46 -15.11 -11.61
CA LEU A 183 7.77 -15.05 -12.25
C LEU A 183 8.83 -14.39 -11.35
N SER A 184 8.48 -13.35 -10.59
CA SER A 184 9.39 -12.74 -9.62
C SER A 184 9.78 -13.72 -8.50
N LYS A 185 8.85 -14.57 -8.03
CA LYS A 185 9.17 -15.65 -7.08
C LYS A 185 10.10 -16.69 -7.68
N VAL A 186 9.93 -17.04 -8.96
CA VAL A 186 10.86 -17.95 -9.67
C VAL A 186 12.27 -17.34 -9.67
N TYR A 187 12.41 -16.08 -10.06
CA TYR A 187 13.70 -15.41 -10.08
C TYR A 187 14.32 -15.25 -8.68
N GLN A 188 13.51 -14.98 -7.65
CA GLN A 188 13.97 -14.98 -6.25
C GLN A 188 14.50 -16.35 -5.82
N ALA A 189 13.80 -17.43 -6.17
CA ALA A 189 14.23 -18.80 -5.84
C ALA A 189 15.50 -19.23 -6.59
N GLN A 190 15.87 -18.50 -7.64
CA GLN A 190 17.11 -18.66 -8.41
C GLN A 190 18.21 -17.67 -7.99
N ASP A 191 18.05 -16.97 -6.86
CA ASP A 191 18.95 -15.89 -6.38
C ASP A 191 19.22 -14.80 -7.41
N ASN A 192 18.25 -14.53 -8.29
CA ASN A 192 18.35 -13.54 -9.36
C ASN A 192 17.37 -12.37 -9.14
N ALA A 193 17.57 -11.64 -8.03
CA ALA A 193 16.73 -10.50 -7.67
C ALA A 193 16.70 -9.41 -8.76
N ASP A 194 17.81 -9.20 -9.46
CA ASP A 194 17.92 -8.22 -10.54
C ASP A 194 16.96 -8.49 -11.70
N LYS A 195 16.75 -9.77 -12.06
CA LYS A 195 15.75 -10.13 -13.08
C LYS A 195 14.33 -9.82 -12.63
N ALA A 196 14.02 -10.05 -11.36
CA ALA A 196 12.71 -9.75 -10.79
C ALA A 196 12.44 -8.23 -10.76
N GLU A 197 13.45 -7.44 -10.42
CA GLU A 197 13.35 -5.98 -10.46
C GLU A 197 13.13 -5.49 -11.89
N ARG A 198 13.98 -5.89 -12.85
CA ARG A 198 13.83 -5.51 -14.27
C ARG A 198 12.47 -5.92 -14.84
N LEU A 199 11.94 -7.08 -14.43
CA LEU A 199 10.61 -7.54 -14.81
C LEU A 199 9.53 -6.53 -14.40
N PHE A 200 9.54 -6.06 -13.15
CA PHE A 200 8.58 -5.05 -12.71
C PHE A 200 8.84 -3.68 -13.32
N THR A 201 10.10 -3.21 -13.34
CA THR A 201 10.42 -1.88 -13.88
C THR A 201 10.04 -1.74 -15.34
N SER A 202 10.24 -2.79 -16.16
CA SER A 202 9.84 -2.78 -17.57
C SER A 202 8.31 -2.79 -17.74
N ALA A 203 7.58 -3.54 -16.92
CA ALA A 203 6.12 -3.57 -16.93
C ALA A 203 5.51 -2.22 -16.54
N LEU A 204 6.01 -1.60 -15.46
CA LEU A 204 5.52 -0.33 -14.95
C LEU A 204 5.82 0.84 -15.90
N LYS A 205 6.94 0.79 -16.64
CA LYS A 205 7.22 1.76 -17.71
C LYS A 205 6.19 1.73 -18.84
N LYS A 206 5.64 0.55 -19.16
CA LYS A 206 4.59 0.36 -20.18
C LYS A 206 3.20 0.69 -19.65
N GLN A 207 2.97 0.45 -18.35
CA GLN A 207 1.65 0.49 -17.72
C GLN A 207 1.67 1.40 -16.48
N ARG A 208 1.93 2.68 -16.68
CA ARG A 208 2.20 3.65 -15.61
C ARG A 208 1.02 3.89 -14.66
N GLU A 209 -0.20 3.61 -15.09
CA GLU A 209 -1.43 3.78 -14.30
C GLU A 209 -1.94 2.47 -13.67
N ASN A 210 -1.24 1.35 -13.86
CA ASN A 210 -1.70 0.04 -13.39
C ASN A 210 -1.38 -0.18 -11.90
N ILE A 211 -2.31 0.26 -11.04
CA ILE A 211 -2.22 0.17 -9.57
C ILE A 211 -1.89 -1.25 -9.08
N GLU A 212 -2.45 -2.28 -9.70
CA GLU A 212 -2.26 -3.66 -9.27
C GLU A 212 -0.83 -4.17 -9.58
N LEU A 213 -0.20 -3.68 -10.64
CA LEU A 213 1.22 -3.93 -10.91
C LEU A 213 2.13 -3.21 -9.90
N TYR A 214 1.83 -1.96 -9.53
CA TYR A 214 2.56 -1.29 -8.45
C TYR A 214 2.44 -2.07 -7.14
N ARG A 215 1.21 -2.49 -6.78
CA ARG A 215 0.96 -3.29 -5.57
C ARG A 215 1.74 -4.60 -5.58
N ALA A 216 1.85 -5.27 -6.73
CA ALA A 216 2.66 -6.48 -6.89
C ALA A 216 4.16 -6.21 -6.73
N CYS A 217 4.68 -5.13 -7.33
CA CYS A 217 6.07 -4.70 -7.21
C CYS A 217 6.44 -4.35 -5.76
N ILE A 218 5.58 -3.59 -5.07
CA ILE A 218 5.76 -3.24 -3.65
C ILE A 218 5.77 -4.49 -2.78
N LYS A 219 4.86 -5.44 -3.00
CA LYS A 219 4.88 -6.73 -2.28
C LYS A 219 6.15 -7.53 -2.55
N PHE A 220 6.70 -7.45 -3.76
CA PHE A 220 8.00 -8.03 -4.08
C PHE A 220 9.10 -7.38 -3.23
N TYR A 221 9.20 -6.04 -3.22
CA TYR A 221 10.19 -5.32 -2.39
C TYR A 221 10.06 -5.61 -0.90
N ILE A 222 8.84 -5.73 -0.38
CA ILE A 222 8.62 -6.11 1.03
C ILE A 222 9.16 -7.52 1.31
N ARG A 223 8.94 -8.48 0.39
CA ARG A 223 9.38 -9.87 0.54
C ARG A 223 10.88 -10.06 0.33
N SER A 224 11.51 -9.24 -0.50
CA SER A 224 12.97 -9.25 -0.72
C SER A 224 13.75 -8.41 0.30
N ASP A 225 13.07 -7.82 1.29
CA ASP A 225 13.63 -6.88 2.26
C ASP A 225 14.28 -5.63 1.63
N GLN A 226 13.74 -5.19 0.49
CA GLN A 226 14.18 -4.00 -0.25
C GLN A 226 13.18 -2.84 -0.08
N LYS A 227 12.69 -2.63 1.14
CA LYS A 227 11.60 -1.67 1.42
C LYS A 227 12.01 -0.22 1.11
N GLU A 228 13.30 0.07 1.11
CA GLU A 228 13.91 1.34 0.74
C GLU A 228 13.68 1.74 -0.72
N LYS A 229 13.35 0.81 -1.61
CA LYS A 229 13.02 1.09 -3.01
C LYS A 229 11.57 1.56 -3.21
N ILE A 230 10.69 1.33 -2.23
CA ILE A 230 9.26 1.66 -2.33
C ILE A 230 9.03 3.18 -2.48
N PRO A 231 9.68 4.05 -1.68
CA PRO A 231 9.49 5.49 -1.83
C PRO A 231 10.01 6.01 -3.17
N GLU A 232 11.14 5.51 -3.66
CA GLU A 232 11.69 5.87 -4.97
C GLU A 232 10.73 5.46 -6.10
N LEU A 233 10.17 4.24 -6.01
CA LEU A 233 9.15 3.76 -6.95
C LEU A 233 7.90 4.66 -6.98
N LEU A 234 7.43 5.13 -5.83
CA LEU A 234 6.21 5.93 -5.72
C LEU A 234 6.45 7.41 -6.03
N ASP A 235 7.67 7.91 -5.87
CA ASP A 235 8.06 9.28 -6.24
C ASP A 235 8.04 9.49 -7.76
N GLU A 236 8.43 8.47 -8.52
CA GLU A 236 8.39 8.49 -9.99
C GLU A 236 6.99 8.19 -10.57
N ALA A 237 6.04 7.75 -9.73
CA ALA A 237 4.72 7.32 -10.18
C ALA A 237 3.76 8.50 -10.40
N ASP A 238 2.77 8.30 -11.27
CA ASP A 238 1.68 9.25 -11.44
C ASP A 238 0.90 9.44 -10.13
N SER A 239 0.34 10.64 -9.92
CA SER A 239 -0.38 10.98 -8.68
C SER A 239 -1.55 10.03 -8.37
N SER A 240 -2.20 9.47 -9.40
CA SER A 240 -3.26 8.48 -9.27
C SER A 240 -2.81 7.20 -8.55
N ILE A 241 -1.54 6.81 -8.70
CA ILE A 241 -0.93 5.68 -7.99
C ILE A 241 -0.77 6.02 -6.52
N SER A 242 -0.25 7.23 -6.24
CA SER A 242 -0.05 7.70 -4.87
C SER A 242 -1.38 7.79 -4.11
N ASP A 243 -2.43 8.30 -4.75
CA ASP A 243 -3.77 8.39 -4.19
C ASP A 243 -4.40 7.01 -3.92
N ALA A 244 -4.09 6.01 -4.75
CA ALA A 244 -4.59 4.65 -4.60
C ALA A 244 -3.80 3.79 -3.59
N LEU A 245 -2.58 4.20 -3.25
CA LEU A 245 -1.63 3.46 -2.42
C LEU A 245 -1.09 4.29 -1.21
N PRO A 246 -1.94 5.03 -0.48
CA PRO A 246 -1.49 5.94 0.57
C PRO A 246 -0.82 5.21 1.74
N GLU A 247 -1.11 3.93 1.95
CA GLU A 247 -0.52 3.12 3.03
C GLU A 247 1.00 2.89 2.87
N TYR A 248 1.52 3.06 1.66
CA TYR A 248 2.95 2.90 1.34
C TYR A 248 3.69 4.24 1.30
N ILE A 249 2.99 5.38 1.41
CA ILE A 249 3.58 6.71 1.35
C ILE A 249 3.89 7.20 2.75
N VAL A 250 5.18 7.46 3.00
CA VAL A 250 5.67 8.00 4.27
C VAL A 250 6.25 9.38 4.03
N LYS A 251 5.65 10.39 4.68
CA LYS A 251 6.16 11.77 4.62
C LYS A 251 7.55 11.85 5.26
N THR A 252 8.40 12.69 4.68
CA THR A 252 9.75 12.95 5.20
C THR A 252 9.71 13.56 6.60
N PRO A 253 10.73 13.32 7.44
CA PRO A 253 10.88 14.02 8.71
C PRO A 253 10.97 15.54 8.51
N LYS A 254 10.35 16.30 9.42
CA LYS A 254 10.50 17.75 9.50
C LYS A 254 11.60 18.10 10.50
N PHE A 255 12.51 18.98 10.09
CA PHE A 255 13.59 19.54 10.89
C PHE A 255 13.10 20.84 11.54
N SER A 256 13.51 21.10 12.79
CA SER A 256 13.18 22.37 13.46
C SER A 256 14.04 23.54 13.02
N LEU A 257 15.20 23.25 12.44
CA LEU A 257 16.15 24.23 11.93
C LEU A 257 16.24 24.11 10.41
N ASP A 258 16.19 25.25 9.74
CA ASP A 258 16.45 25.33 8.31
C ASP A 258 17.96 25.43 8.04
N ASP A 259 18.33 25.08 6.81
CA ASP A 259 19.69 25.18 6.28
C ASP A 259 19.86 26.48 5.49
N GLY A 260 21.09 26.98 5.41
CA GLY A 260 21.44 28.14 4.59
C GLY A 260 21.86 29.39 5.35
N GLU A 261 21.86 29.36 6.68
CA GLU A 261 22.43 30.41 7.53
C GLU A 261 23.45 29.81 8.51
N ASP A 262 24.48 30.60 8.80
CA ASP A 262 25.48 30.28 9.81
C ASP A 262 24.95 30.66 11.19
N TYR A 263 25.21 29.82 12.18
CA TYR A 263 24.77 30.03 13.56
C TYR A 263 25.93 30.50 14.42
N ASP A 264 25.71 31.54 15.22
CA ASP A 264 26.71 32.11 16.13
C ASP A 264 26.75 31.45 17.52
N ASP A 265 25.84 30.48 17.77
CA ASP A 265 25.81 29.64 18.96
C ASP A 265 25.46 28.20 18.61
N VAL A 266 25.78 27.26 19.51
CA VAL A 266 25.42 25.85 19.38
C VAL A 266 23.90 25.69 19.26
N GLN A 267 23.47 24.81 18.37
CA GLN A 267 22.05 24.64 18.07
C GLN A 267 21.50 23.30 18.53
N GLN A 268 20.22 23.32 18.90
CA GLN A 268 19.46 22.12 19.23
C GLN A 268 18.48 21.78 18.11
N LEU A 269 18.79 20.72 17.37
CA LEU A 269 17.95 20.23 16.27
C LEU A 269 16.92 19.21 16.76
N ASN A 270 15.64 19.51 16.54
CA ASN A 270 14.54 18.60 16.76
C ASN A 270 14.01 18.03 15.43
N LEU A 271 13.70 16.73 15.43
CA LEU A 271 13.12 16.03 14.28
C LEU A 271 11.72 15.55 14.63
N THR A 272 10.77 15.76 13.71
CA THR A 272 9.37 15.33 13.87
C THR A 272 8.90 14.54 12.65
N ALA A 273 7.96 13.61 12.85
CA ALA A 273 7.38 12.79 11.80
C ALA A 273 5.90 12.53 12.08
N ALA A 274 5.18 11.98 11.09
CA ALA A 274 3.78 11.59 11.25
C ALA A 274 3.59 10.58 12.39
N SER A 275 2.40 10.60 13.00
CA SER A 275 2.07 9.71 14.13
C SER A 275 2.29 8.23 13.78
N GLY A 276 2.97 7.51 14.67
CA GLY A 276 3.28 6.08 14.48
C GLY A 276 4.52 5.80 13.64
N CYS A 277 5.19 6.83 13.09
CA CYS A 277 6.50 6.70 12.45
C CYS A 277 7.65 6.81 13.46
N LYS A 278 8.75 6.11 13.16
CA LYS A 278 10.05 6.25 13.84
C LYS A 278 11.01 6.98 12.94
N ILE A 279 11.88 7.83 13.48
CA ILE A 279 12.89 8.55 12.70
C ILE A 279 14.25 7.87 12.89
N TYR A 280 14.97 7.67 11.79
CA TYR A 280 16.35 7.22 11.78
C TYR A 280 17.21 8.24 11.05
N TYR A 281 18.41 8.48 11.55
CA TYR A 281 19.27 9.54 11.05
C TYR A 281 20.76 9.16 11.09
N THR A 282 21.54 9.93 10.35
CA THR A 282 23.00 9.86 10.33
C THR A 282 23.59 11.25 10.36
N LYS A 283 24.63 11.44 11.18
CA LYS A 283 25.63 12.49 11.03
C LYS A 283 26.67 11.97 10.03
N ASN A 284 27.17 12.77 9.08
CA ASN A 284 28.30 12.43 8.17
C ASN A 284 27.94 11.85 6.77
N LYS A 285 26.98 12.46 6.07
CA LYS A 285 26.82 12.34 4.60
C LYS A 285 26.42 10.96 4.02
N LYS A 286 26.11 9.96 4.84
CA LYS A 286 25.55 8.68 4.36
C LYS A 286 24.03 8.73 4.32
N LYS A 287 23.40 8.08 3.32
CA LYS A 287 21.94 7.89 3.30
C LYS A 287 21.55 6.99 4.49
N PRO A 288 20.57 7.38 5.32
CA PRO A 288 20.16 6.60 6.47
C PRO A 288 19.32 5.40 6.04
N THR A 289 19.38 4.34 6.83
CA THR A 289 18.56 3.13 6.71
C THR A 289 17.87 2.83 8.04
N THR A 290 17.01 1.81 8.08
CA THR A 290 16.41 1.31 9.33
C THR A 290 17.44 0.79 10.34
N GLY A 291 18.68 0.53 9.92
CA GLY A 291 19.81 0.18 10.79
C GLY A 291 20.62 1.39 11.29
N SER A 292 20.27 2.61 10.90
CA SER A 292 20.93 3.84 11.37
C SER A 292 20.51 4.23 12.79
N HIS A 293 21.05 5.33 13.31
CA HIS A 293 20.72 5.78 14.66
C HIS A 293 19.25 6.18 14.76
N LYS A 294 18.54 5.56 15.70
CA LYS A 294 17.15 5.91 16.00
C LYS A 294 17.10 7.25 16.74
N TYR A 295 16.34 8.19 16.24
CA TYR A 295 16.08 9.45 16.91
C TYR A 295 15.24 9.21 18.18
N THR A 296 15.77 9.62 19.32
CA THR A 296 15.14 9.46 20.65
C THR A 296 15.06 10.77 21.44
N GLY A 297 15.77 11.79 20.98
CA GLY A 297 15.81 13.11 21.61
C GLY A 297 16.56 14.10 20.74
N PRO A 298 16.61 15.37 21.14
CA PRO A 298 17.24 16.46 20.38
C PRO A 298 18.69 16.17 20.00
N ILE A 299 19.09 16.62 18.81
CA ILE A 299 20.46 16.48 18.30
C ILE A 299 21.19 17.80 18.51
N GLN A 300 22.28 17.77 19.27
CA GLN A 300 23.18 18.93 19.40
C GLN A 300 24.02 19.09 18.14
N ILE A 301 24.05 20.33 17.63
CA ILE A 301 24.87 20.81 16.51
C ILE A 301 25.96 21.70 17.12
N GLU A 302 27.19 21.21 17.09
CA GLU A 302 28.36 21.89 17.65
C GLU A 302 29.01 22.81 16.60
N GLU A 303 30.00 23.59 17.04
CA GLU A 303 30.87 24.40 16.17
C GLU A 303 31.41 23.60 14.97
N GLY A 304 31.37 24.22 13.79
CA GLY A 304 31.77 23.66 12.50
C GLY A 304 30.61 23.14 11.66
N ASP A 305 30.96 22.39 10.61
CA ASP A 305 30.01 21.87 9.62
C ASP A 305 29.40 20.54 10.07
N THR A 306 28.07 20.51 10.20
CA THR A 306 27.30 19.30 10.48
C THR A 306 26.28 19.03 9.39
N THR A 307 26.35 17.86 8.74
CA THR A 307 25.31 17.39 7.82
C THR A 307 24.49 16.26 8.44
N ILE A 308 23.16 16.45 8.47
CA ILE A 308 22.21 15.46 8.98
C ILE A 308 21.36 14.92 7.82
N TYR A 309 21.27 13.61 7.73
CA TYR A 309 20.26 12.95 6.90
C TYR A 309 19.26 12.23 7.79
N ALA A 310 17.98 12.25 7.43
CA ALA A 310 16.95 11.53 8.15
C ALA A 310 15.91 10.87 7.24
N ILE A 311 15.33 9.78 7.72
CA ILE A 311 14.14 9.11 7.16
C ILE A 311 13.12 8.88 8.28
N ALA A 312 11.84 8.91 7.92
CA ALA A 312 10.75 8.43 8.76
C ALA A 312 10.39 7.01 8.31
N VAL A 313 10.04 6.12 9.23
CA VAL A 313 9.71 4.73 8.94
C VAL A 313 8.39 4.38 9.62
N ASN A 314 7.41 3.92 8.84
CA ASN A 314 6.09 3.56 9.36
C ASN A 314 6.10 2.21 10.11
N LYS A 315 4.96 1.79 10.65
CA LYS A 315 4.83 0.52 11.39
C LYS A 315 5.11 -0.73 10.53
N ALA A 316 4.94 -0.64 9.21
CA ALA A 316 5.22 -1.72 8.27
C ALA A 316 6.71 -1.79 7.87
N GLY A 317 7.55 -0.88 8.39
CA GLY A 317 8.97 -0.82 8.09
C GLY A 317 9.29 -0.14 6.75
N ILE A 318 8.32 0.55 6.13
CA ILE A 318 8.53 1.30 4.88
C ILE A 318 9.09 2.67 5.25
N PRO A 319 10.24 3.09 4.68
CA PRO A 319 10.82 4.40 4.93
C PRO A 319 10.14 5.51 4.10
N SER A 320 10.43 6.77 4.42
CA SER A 320 10.24 7.92 3.53
C SER A 320 11.44 8.02 2.57
N LEU A 321 11.36 8.92 1.59
CA LEU A 321 12.56 9.44 0.94
C LEU A 321 13.51 10.06 1.99
N PRO A 322 14.84 10.00 1.78
CA PRO A 322 15.79 10.66 2.66
C PRO A 322 15.74 12.17 2.46
N VAL A 323 15.73 12.91 3.57
CA VAL A 323 15.93 14.37 3.58
C VAL A 323 17.30 14.69 4.18
N ARG A 324 17.94 15.73 3.64
CA ARG A 324 19.27 16.19 4.04
C ARG A 324 19.18 17.67 4.42
N LYS A 325 19.79 18.05 5.55
CA LYS A 325 20.05 19.44 5.96
C LYS A 325 21.51 19.59 6.38
N SER A 326 22.09 20.76 6.12
CA SER A 326 23.47 21.10 6.51
C SER A 326 23.45 22.35 7.38
N TYR A 327 24.26 22.35 8.43
CA TYR A 327 24.34 23.40 9.44
C TYR A 327 25.80 23.76 9.63
N THR A 328 26.09 25.06 9.71
CA THR A 328 27.41 25.59 10.00
C THR A 328 27.28 26.47 11.24
N VAL A 329 28.03 26.13 12.29
CA VAL A 329 28.05 26.90 13.54
C VAL A 329 29.42 27.56 13.65
N GLU A 330 29.47 28.89 13.64
CA GLU A 330 30.68 29.69 13.81
C GLU A 330 30.53 30.57 15.04
N LEU A 331 31.12 30.14 16.15
CA LEU A 331 31.02 30.91 17.39
C LEU A 331 31.81 32.23 17.24
N PRO A 332 31.27 33.39 17.63
CA PRO A 332 32.01 34.65 17.55
C PRO A 332 33.20 34.62 18.52
N ILE A 333 34.26 35.33 18.18
CA ILE A 333 35.40 35.59 19.06
C ILE A 333 35.62 37.09 19.13
N GLU A 334 36.19 37.56 20.24
CA GLU A 334 36.60 38.96 20.36
C GLU A 334 37.63 39.35 19.30
N ASP A 335 37.55 40.60 18.88
CA ASP A 335 38.52 41.24 18.00
C ASP A 335 39.91 41.30 18.65
N ALA A 336 40.91 41.70 17.86
CA ALA A 336 42.25 41.91 18.37
C ALA A 336 42.27 42.93 19.54
N PRO A 337 43.09 42.71 20.59
CA PRO A 337 43.07 43.56 21.77
C PRO A 337 43.46 45.00 21.45
N ALA A 338 42.77 45.98 22.01
CA ALA A 338 43.23 47.36 21.93
C ALA A 338 44.51 47.53 22.77
N VAL A 339 45.57 48.04 22.15
CA VAL A 339 46.86 48.34 22.80
C VAL A 339 47.13 49.84 22.74
N SER A 340 47.37 50.45 23.90
CA SER A 340 47.81 51.84 24.08
C SER A 340 49.21 51.90 24.72
N PRO A 341 50.04 52.89 24.38
CA PRO A 341 49.78 53.96 23.42
C PRO A 341 49.87 53.46 21.96
N SER A 342 49.48 54.28 20.98
CA SER A 342 49.56 53.93 19.56
C SER A 342 51.02 53.82 19.07
N THR A 343 51.25 53.20 17.92
CA THR A 343 52.58 53.19 17.26
C THR A 343 53.16 54.60 17.16
N GLY A 344 54.44 54.78 17.51
CA GLY A 344 55.07 56.11 17.50
C GLY A 344 56.46 56.19 18.12
N GLN A 345 57.02 57.40 18.12
CA GLN A 345 58.26 57.74 18.82
C GLN A 345 57.96 58.42 20.15
N TYR A 346 58.73 58.06 21.18
CA TYR A 346 58.55 58.52 22.56
C TYR A 346 59.87 59.06 23.11
N SER A 347 59.80 60.18 23.83
CA SER A 347 60.94 60.82 24.51
C SER A 347 61.05 60.45 25.99
N SER A 348 60.05 59.72 26.52
CA SER A 348 60.01 59.21 27.89
C SER A 348 59.27 57.87 27.89
N ALA A 349 59.66 56.97 28.80
CA ALA A 349 59.01 55.68 28.93
C ALA A 349 57.50 55.86 29.21
N GLN A 350 56.68 55.11 28.48
CA GLN A 350 55.23 55.04 28.69
C GLN A 350 54.85 53.64 29.12
N GLU A 351 53.70 53.49 29.75
CA GLU A 351 53.14 52.18 30.05
C GLU A 351 52.31 51.66 28.86
N ILE A 352 52.63 50.45 28.41
CA ILE A 352 51.89 49.72 27.38
C ILE A 352 50.75 48.97 28.07
N GLU A 353 49.52 49.35 27.75
CA GLU A 353 48.31 48.76 28.28
C GLU A 353 47.57 47.96 27.21
N ILE A 354 47.10 46.77 27.59
CA ILE A 354 46.25 45.92 26.77
C ILE A 354 44.86 45.93 27.39
N LYS A 355 43.85 46.34 26.61
CA LYS A 355 42.45 46.19 27.05
C LYS A 355 42.05 44.71 26.91
N VAL A 356 41.82 44.06 28.05
CA VAL A 356 41.42 42.64 28.12
C VAL A 356 39.94 42.55 28.51
N PRO A 357 39.05 42.07 27.63
CA PRO A 357 37.65 41.80 27.97
C PRO A 357 37.52 40.67 29.00
N ASP A 358 36.38 40.64 29.71
CA ASP A 358 36.07 39.57 30.66
C ASP A 358 36.08 38.20 29.98
N GLY A 359 36.68 37.20 30.64
CA GLY A 359 36.78 35.83 30.10
C GLY A 359 37.94 35.59 29.12
N TYR A 360 38.77 36.60 28.87
CA TYR A 360 39.99 36.49 28.06
C TYR A 360 41.26 36.65 28.90
N THR A 361 42.36 36.09 28.39
CA THR A 361 43.72 36.34 28.85
C THR A 361 44.53 36.89 27.69
N ALA A 362 45.23 38.00 27.89
CA ALA A 362 46.15 38.54 26.90
C ALA A 362 47.55 37.92 27.03
N TYR A 363 48.15 37.65 25.88
CA TYR A 363 49.55 37.24 25.75
C TYR A 363 50.26 38.19 24.79
N TYR A 364 51.52 38.50 25.07
CA TYR A 364 52.27 39.45 24.27
C TYR A 364 53.73 39.05 24.06
N THR A 365 54.33 39.67 23.05
CA THR A 365 55.75 39.55 22.68
C THR A 365 56.30 40.94 22.34
N THR A 366 57.60 41.11 22.53
CA THR A 366 58.35 42.35 22.21
C THR A 366 59.48 42.11 21.20
N ASP A 367 59.68 40.86 20.80
CA ASP A 367 60.79 40.37 19.97
C ASP A 367 60.38 40.11 18.50
N LYS A 368 59.27 40.71 18.06
CA LYS A 368 58.66 40.56 16.73
C LYS A 368 57.95 39.22 16.47
N SER A 369 58.13 38.21 17.33
CA SER A 369 57.46 36.90 17.19
C SER A 369 55.94 37.02 17.38
N GLU A 370 55.15 36.12 16.80
CA GLU A 370 53.70 36.11 17.03
C GLU A 370 53.37 35.58 18.43
N PRO A 371 52.52 36.27 19.20
CA PRO A 371 52.18 35.83 20.54
C PRO A 371 51.33 34.56 20.49
N THR A 372 51.66 33.61 21.36
CA THR A 372 50.92 32.36 21.58
C THR A 372 50.60 32.21 23.07
N THR A 373 49.90 31.15 23.46
CA THR A 373 49.66 30.83 24.87
C THR A 373 50.94 30.49 25.66
N SER A 374 52.06 30.25 24.96
CA SER A 374 53.39 30.07 25.55
C SER A 374 54.16 31.40 25.72
N SER A 375 53.64 32.51 25.18
CA SER A 375 54.27 33.83 25.30
C SER A 375 54.02 34.45 26.68
N THR A 376 54.54 35.65 26.91
CA THR A 376 54.39 36.34 28.19
C THR A 376 52.93 36.69 28.45
N LYS A 377 52.39 36.20 29.58
CA LYS A 377 51.03 36.52 30.02
C LYS A 377 50.97 37.98 30.51
N TYR A 378 50.03 38.74 29.98
CA TYR A 378 49.75 40.10 30.45
C TYR A 378 49.07 40.06 31.82
N THR A 379 49.63 40.78 32.80
CA THR A 379 49.13 40.84 34.18
C THR A 379 48.87 42.27 34.67
N GLY A 380 49.23 43.27 33.86
CA GLY A 380 49.13 44.70 34.15
C GLY A 380 49.98 45.50 33.15
N PRO A 381 49.99 46.84 33.26
CA PRO A 381 50.74 47.71 32.35
C PRO A 381 52.23 47.32 32.25
N VAL A 382 52.78 47.38 31.03
CA VAL A 382 54.16 46.96 30.72
C VAL A 382 55.00 48.19 30.37
N GLU A 383 56.10 48.42 31.07
CA GLU A 383 57.00 49.54 30.76
C GLU A 383 57.60 49.41 29.35
N MET A 384 57.54 50.50 28.57
CA MET A 384 58.07 50.54 27.20
C MET A 384 59.60 50.37 27.17
N PRO A 385 60.14 49.33 26.50
CA PRO A 385 61.59 49.13 26.42
C PRO A 385 62.28 50.25 25.63
N LYS A 386 63.53 50.57 26.01
CA LYS A 386 64.35 51.54 25.27
C LYS A 386 64.73 51.01 23.88
N GLY A 387 64.72 51.90 22.89
CA GLY A 387 65.00 51.57 21.49
C GLY A 387 63.75 51.16 20.70
N GLU A 388 63.96 50.44 19.59
CA GLU A 388 62.88 49.94 18.74
C GLU A 388 62.26 48.66 19.31
N THR A 389 60.95 48.68 19.56
CA THR A 389 60.19 47.54 20.08
C THR A 389 58.97 47.27 19.19
N ILE A 390 58.83 46.03 18.69
CA ILE A 390 57.60 45.57 18.05
C ILE A 390 56.80 44.80 19.09
N PHE A 391 55.79 45.46 19.64
CA PHE A 391 54.88 44.88 20.60
C PHE A 391 53.71 44.21 19.87
N LYS A 392 53.53 42.91 20.06
CA LYS A 392 52.39 42.16 19.53
C LYS A 392 51.57 41.57 20.66
N ALA A 393 50.25 41.67 20.58
CA ALA A 393 49.34 41.17 21.60
C ALA A 393 48.17 40.40 20.99
N VAL A 394 47.71 39.38 21.72
CA VAL A 394 46.56 38.56 21.34
C VAL A 394 45.72 38.22 22.57
N LEU A 395 44.42 38.02 22.39
CA LEU A 395 43.50 37.54 23.42
C LEU A 395 43.24 36.06 23.23
N VAL A 396 43.17 35.32 24.33
CA VAL A 396 42.82 33.90 24.35
C VAL A 396 41.70 33.67 25.35
N ASN A 397 40.59 33.08 24.92
CA ASN A 397 39.46 32.77 25.82
C ASN A 397 39.68 31.47 26.61
N ALA A 398 38.79 31.18 27.56
CA ALA A 398 38.85 29.96 28.38
C ALA A 398 38.82 28.63 27.58
N LYS A 399 38.30 28.64 26.34
CA LYS A 399 38.28 27.48 25.43
C LYS A 399 39.55 27.38 24.57
N GLY A 400 40.50 28.30 24.72
CA GLY A 400 41.75 28.33 23.97
C GLY A 400 41.64 28.97 22.58
N ARG A 401 40.53 29.63 22.23
CA ARG A 401 40.38 30.33 20.95
C ARG A 401 41.12 31.67 21.00
N VAL A 402 41.75 32.03 19.89
CA VAL A 402 42.74 33.11 19.78
C VAL A 402 42.19 34.23 18.89
N SER A 403 42.18 35.48 19.37
CA SER A 403 41.76 36.65 18.60
C SER A 403 42.73 36.99 17.46
N GLY A 404 42.42 38.02 16.69
CA GLY A 404 43.43 38.69 15.85
C GLY A 404 44.60 39.24 16.69
N ILE A 405 45.75 39.47 16.03
CA ILE A 405 46.94 40.05 16.67
C ILE A 405 46.97 41.57 16.46
N THR A 406 47.10 42.32 17.55
CA THR A 406 47.42 43.75 17.48
C THR A 406 48.93 43.93 17.44
N THR A 407 49.43 44.69 16.47
CA THR A 407 50.86 45.02 16.34
C THR A 407 51.08 46.52 16.56
N ARG A 408 52.05 46.86 17.40
CA ARG A 408 52.50 48.23 17.68
C ARG A 408 54.01 48.33 17.50
N ASN A 409 54.46 49.44 16.90
CA ASN A 409 55.87 49.74 16.75
C ASN A 409 56.21 50.97 17.61
N TYR A 410 57.09 50.78 18.59
CA TYR A 410 57.50 51.83 19.53
C TYR A 410 58.98 52.12 19.35
N VAL A 411 59.34 53.40 19.39
CA VAL A 411 60.74 53.84 19.43
C VAL A 411 60.90 54.78 20.62
N LEU A 412 61.60 54.32 21.66
CA LEU A 412 61.94 55.13 22.83
C LEU A 412 63.39 55.63 22.74
N ASN A 413 63.55 56.95 22.59
CA ASN A 413 64.83 57.63 22.37
C ASN A 413 65.69 57.76 23.64
#